data_AF-E1KWN1-F1
#
_entry.id   AF-E1KWN1-F1
#
_cell.length_a   1.000
_cell.length_b   1.000
_cell.length_c   1.000
_cell.angle_alpha   90.00
_cell.angle_beta   90.00
_cell.angle_gamma   90.00
#
_symmetry.space_group_name_H-M   'P 1'
#
loop_
_entity.id
_entity.type
_entity.pdbx_description
1 polymer ?
#
loop_
_entity_poly.entity_id
_entity_poly.type
_entity_poly.pdbx_seq_one_letter_code
_entity_poly.pdbx_strand_id
1 'polypeptide(L)'
;MKKAWGGFVKGFAKFLDGFFGFLIAFIETLVNLTVGFRYVLGSILSFGCIFILFFPYIFFKYKWVTFTVLFIMIFPILGKGFVNYLKYVKYSMVEFLLGYGNYYLNNSQTKYTSYSDYKKKYIFNKQEEERKAREERQRREQEEWTRRFNEWFNQNGFGFDDFGYYQQQGQYGGYNQGYGQQGYGYQNQYQNPVDDFVRTYEQHCDTLGVGYNADKYEIKLNYRKLAKKYHPDINKAADATAKFQEVNNAYDFLSNEQNIERYNRIKNKK
;
A
#
# COMPACT_ATOMS: atom_id res chain seq x y z
N MET A 1 17.38 -25.53 44.13
CA MET A 1 17.29 -24.06 43.92
C MET A 1 16.97 -23.65 42.48
N LYS A 2 17.65 -24.17 41.44
CA LYS A 2 17.46 -23.76 40.03
C LYS A 2 16.01 -23.92 39.49
N LYS A 3 15.32 -25.03 39.79
CA LYS A 3 13.92 -25.24 39.39
C LYS A 3 12.91 -24.32 40.11
N ALA A 4 13.16 -24.03 41.39
CA ALA A 4 12.34 -23.09 42.17
C ALA A 4 12.44 -21.67 41.62
N TRP A 5 13.65 -21.27 41.19
CA TRP A 5 13.89 -19.99 40.54
C TRP A 5 13.16 -19.86 39.20
N GLY A 6 13.20 -20.91 38.35
CA GLY A 6 12.47 -20.90 37.09
C GLY A 6 10.94 -20.80 37.26
N GLY A 7 10.39 -21.46 38.28
CA GLY A 7 8.97 -21.34 38.64
C GLY A 7 8.58 -19.93 39.10
N PHE A 8 9.40 -19.31 39.95
CA PHE A 8 9.22 -17.93 40.40
C PHE A 8 9.24 -16.93 39.23
N VAL A 9 10.25 -17.03 38.35
CA VAL A 9 10.38 -16.15 37.18
C VAL A 9 9.17 -16.27 36.25
N LYS A 10 8.66 -17.50 36.02
CA LYS A 10 7.47 -17.73 35.20
C LYS A 10 6.21 -17.13 35.83
N GLY A 11 6.07 -17.26 37.16
CA GLY A 11 4.99 -16.60 37.91
C GLY A 11 5.05 -15.09 37.80
N PHE A 12 6.24 -14.51 37.95
CA PHE A 12 6.48 -13.07 37.80
C PHE A 12 6.20 -12.58 36.37
N ALA A 13 6.58 -13.35 35.34
CA ALA A 13 6.28 -13.01 33.95
C ALA A 13 4.77 -12.93 33.67
N LYS A 14 3.98 -13.89 34.21
CA LYS A 14 2.52 -13.85 34.11
C LYS A 14 1.90 -12.67 34.86
N PHE A 15 2.44 -12.34 36.03
CA PHE A 15 2.01 -11.15 36.77
C PHE A 15 2.26 -9.87 35.95
N LEU A 16 3.45 -9.71 35.39
CA LEU A 16 3.78 -8.56 34.53
C LEU A 16 2.92 -8.51 33.28
N ASP A 17 2.63 -9.66 32.65
CA ASP A 17 1.73 -9.73 31.49
C ASP A 17 0.35 -9.15 31.81
N GLY A 18 -0.21 -9.53 32.96
CA GLY A 18 -1.46 -8.99 33.47
C GLY A 18 -1.38 -7.50 33.82
N PHE A 19 -0.35 -7.08 34.56
CA PHE A 19 -0.16 -5.70 34.97
C PHE A 19 -0.02 -4.75 33.77
N PHE A 20 0.88 -5.05 32.84
CA PHE A 20 1.04 -4.26 31.63
C PHE A 20 -0.20 -4.34 30.74
N GLY A 21 -0.88 -5.49 30.68
CA GLY A 21 -2.14 -5.63 29.95
C GLY A 21 -3.20 -4.67 30.46
N PHE A 22 -3.39 -4.62 31.78
CA PHE A 22 -4.30 -3.69 32.44
C PHE A 22 -3.90 -2.22 32.20
N LEU A 23 -2.61 -1.89 32.37
CA LEU A 23 -2.09 -0.55 32.16
C LEU A 23 -2.32 -0.06 30.73
N ILE A 24 -2.03 -0.90 29.73
CA ILE A 24 -2.24 -0.61 28.31
C ILE A 24 -3.72 -0.37 28.04
N ALA A 25 -4.61 -1.26 28.51
CA ALA A 25 -6.05 -1.12 28.32
C ALA A 25 -6.58 0.18 28.95
N PHE A 26 -6.15 0.49 30.18
CA PHE A 26 -6.52 1.72 30.87
C PHE A 26 -6.12 2.97 30.09
N ILE A 27 -4.86 3.03 29.62
CA ILE A 27 -4.37 4.18 28.83
C ILE A 27 -5.06 4.24 27.47
N GLU A 28 -5.31 3.11 26.80
CA GLU A 28 -6.07 3.08 25.55
C GLU A 28 -7.48 3.64 25.71
N THR A 29 -8.18 3.26 26.78
CA THR A 29 -9.49 3.81 27.11
C THR A 29 -9.43 5.33 27.31
N LEU A 30 -8.43 5.84 28.04
CA LEU A 30 -8.24 7.28 28.24
C LEU A 30 -7.96 8.00 26.91
N VAL A 31 -7.07 7.47 26.08
CA VAL A 31 -6.70 8.05 24.79
C VAL A 31 -7.91 8.08 23.85
N ASN A 32 -8.66 6.99 23.76
CA ASN A 32 -9.86 6.91 22.92
C ASN A 32 -10.96 7.87 23.38
N LEU A 33 -11.12 8.02 24.70
CA LEU A 33 -12.02 9.03 25.27
C LEU A 33 -11.60 10.44 24.83
N THR A 34 -10.32 10.79 24.91
CA THR A 34 -9.82 12.10 24.45
C THR A 34 -9.96 12.29 22.93
N VAL A 35 -9.79 11.25 22.13
CA VAL A 35 -10.04 11.29 20.68
C VAL A 35 -11.49 11.67 20.38
N GLY A 36 -12.46 11.11 21.12
CA GLY A 36 -13.87 11.48 21.00
C GLY A 36 -14.11 12.97 21.22
N PHE A 37 -13.56 13.52 22.31
CA PHE A 37 -13.62 14.96 22.59
C PHE A 37 -12.97 15.80 21.49
N ARG A 38 -11.86 15.34 20.91
CA ARG A 38 -11.20 16.03 19.80
C ARG A 38 -12.09 16.12 18.55
N TYR A 39 -12.83 15.07 18.21
CA TYR A 39 -13.75 15.11 17.07
C TYR A 39 -14.93 16.04 17.30
N VAL A 40 -15.49 16.05 18.52
CA VAL A 40 -16.56 16.99 18.89
C VAL A 40 -16.06 18.43 18.85
N LEU A 41 -14.90 18.72 19.46
CA LEU A 41 -14.26 20.04 19.39
C LEU A 41 -13.93 20.44 17.95
N GLY A 42 -13.33 19.55 17.16
CA GLY A 42 -13.00 19.81 15.75
C GLY A 42 -14.23 20.12 14.90
N SER A 43 -15.35 19.43 15.15
CA SER A 43 -16.62 19.68 14.47
C SER A 43 -17.17 21.07 14.85
N ILE A 44 -17.18 21.40 16.14
CA ILE A 44 -17.60 22.73 16.63
C ILE A 44 -16.73 23.85 16.03
N LEU A 45 -15.42 23.65 15.95
CA LEU A 45 -14.49 24.61 15.35
C LEU A 45 -14.71 24.74 13.83
N SER A 46 -15.07 23.65 13.13
CA SER A 46 -15.39 23.68 11.70
C SER A 46 -16.68 24.43 11.38
N PHE A 47 -17.69 24.37 12.25
CA PHE A 47 -18.90 25.20 12.14
C PHE A 47 -18.66 26.63 12.67
N GLY A 48 -17.70 26.78 13.60
CA GLY A 48 -17.35 28.01 14.29
C GLY A 48 -16.15 28.77 13.71
N CYS A 49 -15.71 28.49 12.47
CA CYS A 49 -14.58 29.20 11.85
C CYS A 49 -14.77 30.72 11.82
N ILE A 50 -16.02 31.20 11.82
CA ILE A 50 -16.37 32.62 11.94
C ILE A 50 -16.10 33.14 13.37
N PHE A 51 -16.35 32.34 14.41
CA PHE A 51 -16.21 32.75 15.81
C PHE A 51 -14.74 32.93 16.24
N ILE A 52 -13.84 32.08 15.75
CA ILE A 52 -12.40 32.15 16.07
C ILE A 52 -11.74 33.35 15.39
N LEU A 53 -12.18 33.69 14.16
CA LEU A 53 -11.70 34.86 13.44
C LEU A 53 -12.14 36.18 14.10
N PHE A 54 -13.32 36.20 14.71
CA PHE A 54 -13.86 37.41 15.36
C PHE A 54 -13.45 37.57 16.84
N PHE A 55 -13.05 36.50 17.54
CA PHE A 55 -12.68 36.55 18.96
C PHE A 55 -11.29 35.95 19.32
N PRO A 56 -10.19 36.36 18.65
CA PRO A 56 -8.85 35.94 19.03
C PRO A 56 -8.47 36.38 20.46
N TYR A 57 -9.09 37.46 20.95
CA TYR A 57 -8.84 38.03 22.28
C TYR A 57 -9.11 37.04 23.44
N ILE A 58 -10.06 36.11 23.29
CA ILE A 58 -10.38 35.10 24.32
C ILE A 58 -9.21 34.11 24.50
N PHE A 59 -8.55 33.72 23.42
CA PHE A 59 -7.38 32.85 23.44
C PHE A 59 -6.16 33.55 24.08
N PHE A 60 -5.99 34.85 23.89
CA PHE A 60 -4.89 35.61 24.52
C PHE A 60 -5.15 35.93 25.99
N LYS A 61 -6.41 36.15 26.40
CA LYS A 61 -6.79 36.48 27.77
C LYS A 61 -6.75 35.27 28.72
N TYR A 62 -7.23 34.11 28.27
CA TYR A 62 -7.33 32.91 29.12
C TYR A 62 -6.33 31.84 28.71
N LYS A 63 -5.07 32.01 29.10
CA LYS A 63 -4.00 31.06 28.78
C LYS A 63 -4.31 29.62 29.21
N TRP A 64 -5.02 29.43 30.32
CA TRP A 64 -5.38 28.08 30.79
C TRP A 64 -6.31 27.35 29.81
N VAL A 65 -7.22 28.07 29.14
CA VAL A 65 -8.12 27.51 28.12
C VAL A 65 -7.31 27.06 26.90
N THR A 66 -6.34 27.87 26.46
CA THR A 66 -5.52 27.53 25.29
C THR A 66 -4.60 26.34 25.56
N PHE A 67 -4.00 26.25 26.74
CA PHE A 67 -3.25 25.08 27.17
C PHE A 67 -4.10 23.81 27.19
N THR A 68 -5.34 23.89 27.68
CA THR A 68 -6.25 22.73 27.76
C THR A 68 -6.67 22.26 26.37
N VAL A 69 -6.97 23.18 25.45
CA VAL A 69 -7.29 22.84 24.05
C VAL A 69 -6.08 22.22 23.34
N LEU A 70 -4.88 22.79 23.50
CA LEU A 70 -3.64 22.22 22.96
C LEU A 70 -3.37 20.82 23.51
N PHE A 71 -3.58 20.64 24.82
CA PHE A 71 -3.42 19.34 25.47
C PHE A 71 -4.37 18.31 24.88
N ILE A 72 -5.65 18.63 24.71
CA ILE A 72 -6.65 17.73 24.09
C ILE A 72 -6.29 17.39 22.63
N MET A 73 -5.66 18.30 21.90
CA MET A 73 -5.21 18.05 20.52
C MET A 73 -3.97 17.15 20.45
N ILE A 74 -2.99 17.36 21.35
CA ILE A 74 -1.69 16.68 21.34
C ILE A 74 -1.75 15.31 22.04
N PHE A 75 -2.45 15.24 23.17
CA PHE A 75 -2.50 14.05 24.03
C PHE A 75 -2.91 12.77 23.29
N PRO A 76 -3.91 12.76 22.38
CA PRO A 76 -4.26 11.56 21.62
C PRO A 76 -3.17 11.05 20.68
N ILE A 77 -2.35 11.95 20.14
CA ILE A 77 -1.29 11.61 19.19
C ILE A 77 -0.14 10.95 19.96
N LEU A 78 0.29 11.61 21.05
CA LEU A 78 1.34 11.08 21.92
C LEU A 78 0.91 9.81 22.65
N GLY A 79 -0.34 9.77 23.12
CA GLY A 79 -0.92 8.64 23.84
C GLY A 79 -0.94 7.37 23.02
N LYS A 80 -1.31 7.43 21.73
CA LYS A 80 -1.22 6.26 20.83
C LYS A 80 0.22 5.75 20.66
N GLY A 81 1.18 6.67 20.54
CA GLY A 81 2.60 6.33 20.48
C GLY A 81 3.08 5.65 21.77
N PHE A 82 2.67 6.18 22.92
CA PHE A 82 3.02 5.64 24.24
C PHE A 82 2.40 4.26 24.49
N VAL A 83 1.13 4.07 24.14
CA VAL A 83 0.45 2.76 24.19
C VAL A 83 1.22 1.72 23.36
N ASN A 84 1.61 2.08 22.14
CA ASN A 84 2.38 1.18 21.28
C ASN A 84 3.78 0.89 21.85
N TYR A 85 4.39 1.85 22.53
CA TYR A 85 5.64 1.64 23.27
C TYR A 85 5.45 0.69 24.46
N LEU A 86 4.38 0.85 25.25
CA LEU A 86 4.07 -0.04 26.36
C LEU A 86 3.78 -1.47 25.90
N LYS A 87 3.06 -1.64 24.78
CA LYS A 87 2.88 -2.95 24.14
C LYS A 87 4.21 -3.60 23.77
N TYR A 88 5.13 -2.81 23.21
CA TYR A 88 6.47 -3.28 22.90
C TYR A 88 7.26 -3.70 24.15
N VAL A 89 7.26 -2.87 25.20
CA VAL A 89 7.94 -3.18 26.48
C VAL A 89 7.34 -4.42 27.14
N LYS A 90 6.01 -4.52 27.18
CA LYS A 90 5.28 -5.68 27.68
C LYS A 90 5.74 -6.94 26.93
N TYR A 91 5.69 -6.92 25.61
CA TYR A 91 6.03 -8.06 24.77
C TYR A 91 7.49 -8.50 24.98
N SER A 92 8.44 -7.57 24.91
CA SER A 92 9.86 -7.88 25.06
C SER A 92 10.19 -8.43 26.45
N MET A 93 9.62 -7.84 27.50
CA MET A 93 9.91 -8.21 28.89
C MET A 93 9.24 -9.54 29.27
N VAL A 94 7.98 -9.74 28.90
CA VAL A 94 7.24 -10.98 29.20
C VAL A 94 7.85 -12.16 28.46
N GLU A 95 8.11 -12.05 27.16
CA GLU A 95 8.66 -13.15 26.36
C GLU A 95 10.09 -13.51 26.80
N PHE A 96 10.91 -12.49 27.15
CA PHE A 96 12.23 -12.70 27.74
C PHE A 96 12.17 -13.47 29.08
N LEU A 97 11.31 -13.03 30.01
CA LEU A 97 11.18 -13.69 31.32
C LEU A 97 10.61 -15.10 31.22
N LEU A 98 9.66 -15.33 30.30
CA LEU A 98 9.14 -16.67 30.02
C LEU A 98 10.24 -17.59 29.43
N GLY A 99 11.04 -17.07 28.50
CA GLY A 99 12.19 -17.79 27.95
C GLY A 99 13.21 -18.15 29.02
N TYR A 100 13.56 -17.19 29.89
CA TYR A 100 14.46 -17.39 31.01
C TYR A 100 13.90 -18.42 32.02
N GLY A 101 12.63 -18.30 32.40
CA GLY A 101 11.98 -19.27 33.30
C GLY A 101 12.00 -20.70 32.76
N ASN A 102 11.74 -20.88 31.47
CA ASN A 102 11.74 -22.20 30.82
C ASN A 102 13.16 -22.82 30.73
N TYR A 103 14.20 -22.01 30.50
CA TYR A 103 15.59 -22.47 30.50
C TYR A 103 15.96 -23.17 31.81
N TYR A 104 15.61 -22.56 32.96
CA TYR A 104 15.90 -23.14 34.28
C TYR A 104 15.00 -24.32 34.67
N LEU A 105 13.84 -24.49 34.02
CA LEU A 105 12.89 -25.56 34.32
C LEU A 105 13.16 -26.84 33.51
N ASN A 106 13.46 -26.72 32.21
CA ASN A 106 13.49 -27.87 31.29
C ASN A 106 14.81 -28.12 30.57
N ASN A 107 15.88 -27.35 30.84
CA ASN A 107 17.18 -27.46 30.13
C ASN A 107 17.02 -27.44 28.58
N SER A 108 15.91 -26.88 28.10
CA SER A 108 15.57 -26.79 26.69
C SER A 108 16.35 -25.62 26.08
N GLN A 109 17.09 -25.89 25.01
CA GLN A 109 17.76 -24.89 24.17
C GLN A 109 16.76 -23.78 23.83
N THR A 110 16.93 -22.60 24.43
CA THR A 110 16.09 -21.44 24.13
C THR A 110 16.40 -20.99 22.72
N LYS A 111 15.40 -20.92 21.83
CA LYS A 111 15.56 -20.49 20.42
C LYS A 111 16.08 -19.06 20.25
N TYR A 112 16.17 -18.29 21.34
CA TYR A 112 16.64 -16.90 21.36
C TYR A 112 17.46 -16.66 22.64
N THR A 113 18.69 -16.16 22.48
CA THR A 113 19.66 -16.01 23.56
C THR A 113 19.77 -14.56 24.07
N SER A 114 19.16 -13.59 23.39
CA SER A 114 19.32 -12.16 23.68
C SER A 114 18.01 -11.35 23.62
N TYR A 115 17.88 -10.35 24.52
CA TYR A 115 16.82 -9.34 24.50
C TYR A 115 16.68 -8.61 23.14
N SER A 116 17.78 -8.51 22.38
CA SER A 116 17.77 -7.90 21.04
C SER A 116 17.01 -8.73 20.00
N ASP A 117 16.90 -10.05 20.18
CA ASP A 117 16.25 -10.93 19.20
C ASP A 117 14.72 -10.85 19.33
N TYR A 118 14.23 -10.72 20.55
CA TYR A 118 12.81 -10.49 20.83
C TYR A 118 12.35 -9.10 20.35
N LYS A 119 13.22 -8.08 20.46
CA LYS A 119 13.00 -6.76 19.85
C LYS A 119 12.75 -6.85 18.35
N LYS A 120 13.51 -7.67 17.63
CA LYS A 120 13.37 -7.84 16.17
C LYS A 120 12.05 -8.51 15.78
N LYS A 121 11.57 -9.48 16.57
CA LYS A 121 10.34 -10.23 16.30
C LYS A 121 9.08 -9.35 16.33
N TYR A 122 8.93 -8.49 17.34
CA TYR A 122 7.80 -7.56 17.40
C TYR A 122 7.77 -6.60 16.19
N ILE A 123 8.94 -6.06 15.83
CA ILE A 123 9.08 -5.15 14.67
C ILE A 123 8.73 -5.88 13.37
N PHE A 124 9.21 -7.12 13.20
CA PHE A 124 8.96 -7.93 12.02
C PHE A 124 7.46 -8.27 11.86
N ASN A 125 6.81 -8.75 12.92
CA ASN A 125 5.39 -9.07 12.89
C ASN A 125 4.53 -7.84 12.55
N LYS A 126 4.87 -6.69 13.14
CA LYS A 126 4.17 -5.43 12.85
C LYS A 126 4.34 -4.98 11.39
N GLN A 127 5.54 -5.13 10.83
CA GLN A 127 5.79 -4.84 9.42
C GLN A 127 5.02 -5.77 8.48
N GLU A 128 4.87 -7.04 8.86
CA GLU A 128 4.11 -8.02 8.09
C GLU A 128 2.62 -7.71 8.08
N GLU A 129 2.04 -7.35 9.23
CA GLU A 129 0.65 -6.87 9.34
C GLU A 129 0.42 -5.61 8.48
N GLU A 130 1.34 -4.64 8.53
CA GLU A 130 1.25 -3.43 7.69
C GLU A 130 1.37 -3.74 6.19
N ARG A 131 2.18 -4.74 5.81
CA ARG A 131 2.31 -5.19 4.42
C ARG A 131 0.99 -5.80 3.93
N LYS A 132 0.39 -6.70 4.71
CA LYS A 132 -0.92 -7.30 4.39
C LYS A 132 -2.02 -6.24 4.31
N ALA A 133 -2.03 -5.28 5.24
CA ALA A 133 -2.98 -4.17 5.20
C ALA A 133 -2.78 -3.25 3.98
N ARG A 134 -1.55 -3.07 3.48
CA ARG A 134 -1.29 -2.34 2.22
C ARG A 134 -1.79 -3.10 1.01
N GLU A 135 -1.53 -4.40 0.94
CA GLU A 135 -2.00 -5.28 -0.15
C GLU A 135 -3.54 -5.32 -0.19
N GLU A 136 -4.21 -5.43 0.95
CA GLU A 136 -5.68 -5.37 1.02
C GLU A 136 -6.24 -4.03 0.57
N ARG A 137 -5.61 -2.90 0.94
CA ARG A 137 -6.03 -1.57 0.47
C ARG A 137 -5.90 -1.46 -1.04
N GLN A 138 -4.76 -1.89 -1.60
CA GLN A 138 -4.54 -1.90 -3.04
C GLN A 138 -5.56 -2.78 -3.76
N ARG A 139 -5.91 -3.94 -3.19
CA ARG A 139 -6.91 -4.83 -3.76
C ARG A 139 -8.31 -4.21 -3.76
N ARG A 140 -8.72 -3.57 -2.65
CA ARG A 140 -10.00 -2.83 -2.58
C ARG A 140 -10.02 -1.66 -3.56
N GLU A 141 -8.92 -0.91 -3.65
CA GLU A 141 -8.78 0.17 -4.62
C GLU A 141 -8.87 -0.34 -6.06
N GLN A 142 -8.28 -1.51 -6.36
CA GLN A 142 -8.40 -2.15 -7.68
C GLN A 142 -9.83 -2.61 -7.96
N GLU A 143 -10.52 -3.22 -6.99
CA GLU A 143 -11.90 -3.66 -7.12
C GLU A 143 -12.85 -2.46 -7.32
N GLU A 144 -12.67 -1.39 -6.53
CA GLU A 144 -13.44 -0.15 -6.66
C GLU A 144 -13.14 0.56 -7.97
N TRP A 145 -11.86 0.66 -8.36
CA TRP A 145 -11.45 1.22 -9.64
C TRP A 145 -12.06 0.44 -10.79
N THR A 146 -12.02 -0.89 -10.75
CA THR A 146 -12.59 -1.76 -11.78
C THR A 146 -14.11 -1.58 -11.86
N ARG A 147 -14.81 -1.53 -10.73
CA ARG A 147 -16.26 -1.28 -10.69
C ARG A 147 -16.61 0.08 -11.28
N ARG A 148 -15.96 1.14 -10.81
CA ARG A 148 -16.20 2.52 -11.27
C ARG A 148 -15.86 2.70 -12.73
N PHE A 149 -14.78 2.06 -13.17
CA PHE A 149 -14.38 2.03 -14.57
C PHE A 149 -15.47 1.38 -15.41
N ASN A 150 -15.94 0.18 -15.02
CA ASN A 150 -16.98 -0.54 -15.73
C ASN A 150 -18.33 0.23 -15.77
N GLU A 151 -18.74 0.84 -14.66
CA GLU A 151 -19.93 1.69 -14.58
C GLU A 151 -19.81 2.91 -15.51
N TRP A 152 -18.67 3.61 -15.46
CA TRP A 152 -18.39 4.73 -16.34
C TRP A 152 -18.40 4.28 -17.81
N PHE A 153 -17.85 3.12 -18.13
CA PHE A 153 -17.73 2.61 -19.49
C PHE A 153 -19.10 2.23 -20.08
N ASN A 154 -19.90 1.45 -19.33
CA ASN A 154 -21.25 1.07 -19.72
C ASN A 154 -22.18 2.29 -19.83
N GLN A 155 -22.07 3.26 -18.92
CA GLN A 155 -22.87 4.50 -18.97
C GLN A 155 -22.57 5.33 -20.23
N ASN A 156 -21.35 5.27 -20.76
CA ASN A 156 -20.96 5.95 -21.99
C ASN A 156 -21.26 5.13 -23.26
N GLY A 157 -22.04 4.05 -23.16
CA GLY A 157 -22.50 3.26 -24.31
C GLY A 157 -21.47 2.29 -24.87
N PHE A 158 -20.44 1.95 -24.10
CA PHE A 158 -19.48 0.91 -24.43
C PHE A 158 -19.80 -0.34 -23.58
N GLY A 159 -20.66 -1.22 -24.08
CA GLY A 159 -21.08 -2.44 -23.36
C GLY A 159 -19.97 -3.49 -23.32
N PHE A 160 -19.68 -4.05 -22.14
CA PHE A 160 -18.72 -5.14 -21.93
C PHE A 160 -19.40 -6.29 -21.17
N ASP A 161 -20.04 -7.22 -21.89
CA ASP A 161 -20.64 -8.41 -21.27
C ASP A 161 -19.66 -9.60 -21.14
N ASP A 162 -18.39 -9.47 -21.59
CA ASP A 162 -17.45 -10.61 -21.70
C ASP A 162 -16.03 -10.38 -21.12
N PHE A 163 -15.85 -9.49 -20.13
CA PHE A 163 -14.52 -9.27 -19.49
C PHE A 163 -14.30 -10.04 -18.18
N GLY A 164 -15.20 -10.96 -17.82
CA GLY A 164 -15.23 -11.62 -16.51
C GLY A 164 -14.23 -12.77 -16.31
N TYR A 165 -13.56 -13.26 -17.37
CA TYR A 165 -12.85 -14.55 -17.30
C TYR A 165 -11.32 -14.54 -17.39
N TYR A 166 -10.67 -13.39 -17.63
CA TYR A 166 -9.21 -13.34 -17.83
C TYR A 166 -8.41 -12.52 -16.80
N GLN A 167 -8.98 -12.19 -15.64
CA GLN A 167 -8.22 -11.53 -14.57
C GLN A 167 -7.92 -12.42 -13.35
N GLN A 168 -8.38 -13.69 -13.34
CA GLN A 168 -8.21 -14.59 -12.18
C GLN A 168 -7.02 -15.56 -12.28
N GLN A 169 -6.04 -15.31 -13.16
CA GLN A 169 -4.71 -15.94 -13.08
C GLN A 169 -3.63 -14.94 -13.52
N GLY A 170 -3.19 -14.10 -12.59
CA GLY A 170 -2.21 -13.05 -12.83
C GLY A 170 -1.46 -12.69 -11.54
N GLN A 171 -0.74 -13.68 -11.03
CA GLN A 171 0.27 -13.66 -9.98
C GLN A 171 1.01 -12.31 -9.82
N TYR A 172 1.08 -11.79 -8.59
CA TYR A 172 2.09 -10.82 -8.18
C TYR A 172 3.48 -11.39 -8.48
N GLY A 173 4.16 -10.84 -9.48
CA GLY A 173 5.55 -11.07 -9.84
C GLY A 173 5.88 -10.08 -10.95
N GLY A 174 6.71 -9.07 -10.71
CA GLY A 174 8.13 -9.24 -10.94
C GLY A 174 8.43 -8.91 -12.41
N TYR A 175 9.29 -7.91 -12.61
CA TYR A 175 9.92 -7.53 -13.87
C TYR A 175 9.85 -8.59 -14.98
N ASN A 176 9.28 -8.18 -16.12
CA ASN A 176 9.58 -8.66 -17.47
C ASN A 176 9.53 -10.19 -17.69
N GLN A 177 8.43 -10.67 -18.27
CA GLN A 177 8.49 -11.88 -19.10
C GLN A 177 7.37 -11.87 -20.15
N GLY A 178 7.74 -11.50 -21.38
CA GLY A 178 6.89 -11.65 -22.56
C GLY A 178 7.37 -12.80 -23.45
N TYR A 179 6.46 -13.75 -23.67
CA TYR A 179 6.26 -14.64 -24.82
C TYR A 179 7.19 -15.85 -25.08
N GLY A 180 6.59 -17.05 -25.04
CA GLY A 180 6.76 -18.09 -26.08
C GLY A 180 5.52 -18.10 -26.99
N GLN A 181 5.48 -18.65 -28.20
CA GLN A 181 6.39 -19.50 -28.96
C GLN A 181 5.83 -19.50 -30.41
N GLN A 182 6.67 -19.31 -31.44
CA GLN A 182 6.50 -19.93 -32.77
C GLN A 182 7.74 -19.70 -33.66
N GLY A 183 8.45 -20.79 -33.96
CA GLY A 183 9.13 -21.00 -35.26
C GLY A 183 10.49 -20.35 -35.55
N TYR A 184 11.53 -21.20 -35.50
CA TYR A 184 12.78 -21.17 -36.28
C TYR A 184 13.93 -20.21 -35.90
N GLY A 185 15.07 -20.82 -35.54
CA GLY A 185 16.41 -20.26 -35.74
C GLY A 185 17.09 -19.72 -34.48
N TYR A 186 17.91 -20.55 -33.83
CA TYR A 186 18.92 -20.07 -32.89
C TYR A 186 19.98 -19.26 -33.64
N GLN A 187 20.01 -17.94 -33.45
CA GLN A 187 21.20 -17.13 -33.67
C GLN A 187 21.28 -16.07 -32.56
N ASN A 188 22.15 -16.32 -31.57
CA ASN A 188 22.40 -15.41 -30.46
C ASN A 188 23.14 -14.17 -30.97
N GLN A 189 22.44 -13.04 -31.03
CA GLN A 189 23.04 -11.72 -31.18
C GLN A 189 22.73 -10.94 -29.89
N TYR A 190 23.76 -10.56 -29.14
CA TYR A 190 23.64 -9.84 -27.86
C TYR A 190 22.93 -8.50 -28.10
N GLN A 191 21.62 -8.44 -27.85
CA GLN A 191 20.82 -7.21 -27.99
C GLN A 191 21.02 -6.33 -26.76
N ASN A 192 21.40 -5.07 -26.99
CA ASN A 192 21.53 -4.08 -25.93
C ASN A 192 20.14 -3.80 -25.33
N PRO A 193 19.95 -3.89 -24.00
CA PRO A 193 18.66 -3.65 -23.35
C PRO A 193 18.05 -2.26 -23.61
N VAL A 194 18.88 -1.28 -23.99
CA VAL A 194 18.41 0.06 -24.37
C VAL A 194 17.78 0.04 -25.76
N ASP A 195 18.39 -0.67 -26.71
CA ASP A 195 17.88 -0.76 -28.08
C ASP A 195 16.58 -1.56 -28.14
N ASP A 196 16.45 -2.59 -27.29
CA ASP A 196 15.21 -3.36 -27.13
C ASP A 196 14.04 -2.50 -26.62
N PHE A 197 14.30 -1.64 -25.62
CA PHE A 197 13.30 -0.70 -25.13
C PHE A 197 12.88 0.32 -26.20
N VAL A 198 13.84 0.87 -26.96
CA VAL A 198 13.56 1.82 -28.05
C VAL A 198 12.71 1.16 -29.13
N ARG A 199 13.05 -0.06 -29.56
CA ARG A 199 12.27 -0.83 -30.53
C ARG A 199 10.85 -1.09 -30.04
N THR A 200 10.70 -1.52 -28.78
CA THR A 200 9.39 -1.79 -28.18
C THR A 200 8.52 -0.53 -28.12
N TYR A 201 9.11 0.61 -27.76
CA TYR A 201 8.42 1.90 -27.77
C TYR A 201 7.96 2.29 -29.18
N GLU A 202 8.85 2.22 -30.18
CA GLU A 202 8.53 2.52 -31.59
C GLU A 202 7.43 1.60 -32.12
N GLN A 203 7.50 0.29 -31.84
CA GLN A 203 6.46 -0.69 -32.21
C GLN A 203 5.08 -0.36 -31.60
N HIS A 204 5.03 0.07 -30.34
CA HIS A 204 3.78 0.48 -29.73
C HIS A 204 3.22 1.79 -30.33
N CYS A 205 4.09 2.73 -30.71
CA CYS A 205 3.67 3.94 -31.43
C CYS A 205 3.09 3.58 -32.80
N ASP A 206 3.75 2.68 -33.54
CA ASP A 206 3.28 2.19 -34.83
C ASP A 206 1.94 1.46 -34.73
N THR A 207 1.77 0.65 -33.68
CA THR A 207 0.52 -0.06 -33.38
C THR A 207 -0.64 0.92 -33.13
N LEU A 208 -0.38 2.04 -32.46
CA LEU A 208 -1.36 3.11 -32.25
C LEU A 208 -1.47 4.09 -33.44
N GLY A 209 -0.58 4.02 -34.42
CA GLY A 209 -0.51 4.94 -35.54
C GLY A 209 -0.18 6.37 -35.13
N VAL A 210 0.65 6.55 -34.10
CA VAL A 210 1.07 7.86 -33.59
C VAL A 210 2.55 8.11 -33.85
N GLY A 211 2.95 9.38 -33.93
CA GLY A 211 4.37 9.71 -34.01
C GLY A 211 5.14 9.30 -32.74
N TYR A 212 6.44 9.05 -32.86
CA TYR A 212 7.27 8.68 -31.71
C TYR A 212 7.41 9.79 -30.65
N ASN A 213 7.14 11.03 -31.05
CA ASN A 213 7.11 12.21 -30.18
C ASN A 213 5.67 12.63 -29.84
N ALA A 214 4.68 11.76 -30.06
CA ALA A 214 3.28 12.05 -29.80
C ALA A 214 3.06 12.39 -28.32
N ASP A 215 2.20 13.38 -28.08
CA ASP A 215 1.82 13.74 -26.71
C ASP A 215 0.79 12.73 -26.14
N LYS A 216 0.57 12.78 -24.82
CA LYS A 216 -0.41 11.91 -24.16
C LYS A 216 -1.82 12.07 -24.73
N TYR A 217 -2.14 13.26 -25.24
CA TYR A 217 -3.46 13.55 -25.81
C TYR A 217 -3.64 12.84 -27.16
N GLU A 218 -2.64 12.86 -28.02
CA GLU A 218 -2.59 12.20 -29.31
C GLU A 218 -2.58 10.68 -29.18
N ILE A 219 -1.82 10.13 -28.23
CA ILE A 219 -1.83 8.71 -27.87
C ILE A 219 -3.25 8.27 -27.45
N LYS A 220 -3.88 9.04 -26.56
CA LYS A 220 -5.24 8.75 -26.07
C LYS A 220 -6.30 8.90 -27.15
N LEU A 221 -6.14 9.86 -28.06
CA LEU A 221 -7.06 10.11 -29.15
C LEU A 221 -7.04 8.97 -30.17
N ASN A 222 -5.84 8.52 -30.58
CA ASN A 222 -5.71 7.45 -31.56
C ASN A 222 -6.06 6.07 -30.98
N TYR A 223 -5.75 5.82 -29.71
CA TYR A 223 -6.26 4.66 -28.98
C TYR A 223 -7.78 4.57 -29.06
N ARG A 224 -8.50 5.65 -28.75
CA ARG A 224 -9.99 5.66 -28.81
C ARG A 224 -10.53 5.34 -30.20
N LYS A 225 -9.86 5.82 -31.26
CA LYS A 225 -10.25 5.54 -32.65
C LYS A 225 -10.06 4.05 -32.98
N LEU A 226 -8.92 3.48 -32.60
CA LEU A 226 -8.58 2.09 -32.89
C LEU A 226 -9.39 1.10 -32.04
N ALA A 227 -9.60 1.40 -30.75
CA ALA A 227 -10.45 0.62 -29.86
C ALA A 227 -11.89 0.52 -30.39
N LYS A 228 -12.44 1.61 -30.93
CA LYS A 228 -13.76 1.58 -31.59
C LYS A 228 -13.76 0.78 -32.89
N LYS A 229 -12.65 0.80 -33.64
CA LYS A 229 -12.51 0.11 -34.94
C LYS A 229 -12.35 -1.41 -34.81
N TYR A 230 -11.67 -1.86 -33.76
CA TYR A 230 -11.38 -3.28 -33.51
C TYR A 230 -12.18 -3.88 -32.36
N HIS A 231 -13.17 -3.15 -31.83
CA HIS A 231 -14.04 -3.65 -30.78
C HIS A 231 -14.73 -4.96 -31.23
N PRO A 232 -14.68 -6.05 -30.45
CA PRO A 232 -15.24 -7.35 -30.85
C PRO A 232 -16.74 -7.28 -31.15
N ASP A 233 -17.49 -6.40 -30.47
CA ASP A 233 -18.93 -6.22 -30.73
C ASP A 233 -19.23 -5.51 -32.06
N ILE A 234 -18.31 -4.68 -32.54
CA ILE A 234 -18.49 -3.88 -33.77
C ILE A 234 -17.83 -4.58 -34.96
N ASN A 235 -16.68 -5.19 -34.73
CA ASN A 235 -15.87 -5.88 -35.72
C ASN A 235 -15.82 -7.37 -35.42
N LYS A 236 -16.57 -8.16 -36.20
CA LYS A 236 -16.68 -9.61 -36.07
C LYS A 236 -15.61 -10.39 -36.84
N ALA A 237 -14.58 -9.72 -37.33
CA ALA A 237 -13.48 -10.39 -38.00
C ALA A 237 -12.69 -11.25 -36.99
N ALA A 238 -12.17 -12.39 -37.44
CA ALA A 238 -11.43 -13.31 -36.58
C ALA A 238 -10.15 -12.71 -35.98
N ASP A 239 -9.63 -11.64 -36.58
CA ASP A 239 -8.43 -10.91 -36.14
C ASP A 239 -8.76 -9.69 -35.25
N ALA A 240 -10.04 -9.34 -35.07
CA ALA A 240 -10.45 -8.15 -34.33
C ALA A 240 -10.03 -8.20 -32.85
N THR A 241 -10.22 -9.35 -32.20
CA THR A 241 -9.81 -9.56 -30.80
C THR A 241 -8.30 -9.44 -30.63
N ALA A 242 -7.50 -10.02 -31.54
CA ALA A 242 -6.04 -9.94 -31.49
C ALA A 242 -5.56 -8.50 -31.67
N LYS A 243 -6.08 -7.77 -32.68
CA LYS A 243 -5.77 -6.37 -32.91
C LYS A 243 -6.22 -5.46 -31.77
N PHE A 244 -7.34 -5.76 -31.13
CA PHE A 244 -7.80 -5.04 -29.96
C PHE A 244 -6.86 -5.22 -28.77
N GLN A 245 -6.37 -6.45 -28.53
CA GLN A 245 -5.37 -6.73 -27.51
C GLN A 245 -4.04 -6.02 -27.79
N GLU A 246 -3.56 -6.01 -29.03
CA GLU A 246 -2.35 -5.28 -29.43
C GLU A 246 -2.48 -3.76 -29.19
N VAL A 247 -3.63 -3.18 -29.55
CA VAL A 247 -3.93 -1.75 -29.33
C VAL A 247 -3.97 -1.41 -27.83
N ASN A 248 -4.54 -2.29 -27.00
CA ASN A 248 -4.55 -2.10 -25.54
C ASN A 248 -3.14 -2.16 -24.95
N ASN A 249 -2.35 -3.19 -25.31
CA ASN A 249 -0.98 -3.35 -24.85
C ASN A 249 -0.11 -2.13 -25.21
N ALA A 250 -0.30 -1.59 -26.42
CA ALA A 250 0.41 -0.40 -26.86
C ALA A 250 0.01 0.86 -26.07
N TYR A 251 -1.29 1.03 -25.78
CA TYR A 251 -1.76 2.13 -24.96
C TYR A 251 -1.25 2.04 -23.51
N ASP A 252 -1.26 0.85 -22.90
CA ASP A 252 -0.78 0.66 -21.54
C ASP A 252 0.71 1.00 -21.41
N PHE A 253 1.52 0.59 -22.39
CA PHE A 253 2.95 0.91 -22.40
C PHE A 253 3.21 2.42 -22.62
N LEU A 254 2.52 3.04 -23.57
CA LEU A 254 2.74 4.44 -23.96
C LEU A 254 2.04 5.46 -23.05
N SER A 255 1.01 5.05 -22.32
CA SER A 255 0.33 5.93 -21.34
C SER A 255 1.19 6.22 -20.12
N ASN A 256 2.20 5.37 -19.86
CA ASN A 256 3.18 5.59 -18.80
C ASN A 256 4.17 6.71 -19.15
N GLU A 257 4.08 7.82 -18.44
CA GLU A 257 4.95 8.99 -18.59
C GLU A 257 6.44 8.66 -18.45
N GLN A 258 6.79 7.71 -17.58
CA GLN A 258 8.18 7.31 -17.39
C GLN A 258 8.77 6.68 -18.66
N ASN A 259 7.95 5.97 -19.45
CA ASN A 259 8.41 5.37 -20.70
C ASN A 259 8.65 6.43 -21.79
N ILE A 260 7.75 7.42 -21.89
CA ILE A 260 7.90 8.57 -22.80
C ILE A 260 9.16 9.36 -22.44
N GLU A 261 9.35 9.71 -21.16
CA GLU A 261 10.52 10.44 -20.69
C GLU A 261 11.82 9.66 -20.93
N ARG A 262 11.81 8.34 -20.68
CA ARG A 262 12.97 7.47 -20.89
C ARG A 262 13.34 7.41 -22.37
N TYR A 263 12.36 7.26 -23.26
CA TYR A 263 12.58 7.27 -24.71
C TYR A 263 13.18 8.60 -25.18
N ASN A 264 12.59 9.72 -24.75
CA ASN A 264 13.08 11.06 -25.07
C ASN A 264 14.52 11.26 -24.57
N ARG A 265 14.84 10.80 -23.36
CA ARG A 265 16.20 10.89 -22.80
C ARG A 265 17.22 10.09 -23.61
N ILE A 266 16.84 8.92 -24.12
CA ILE A 266 17.73 8.07 -24.93
C ILE A 266 17.99 8.70 -26.30
N LYS A 267 16.94 9.21 -26.97
CA LYS A 267 17.08 9.85 -28.29
C LYS A 267 17.84 11.16 -28.23
N ASN A 268 17.65 11.97 -27.19
CA ASN A 268 18.35 13.26 -27.00
C ASN A 268 19.84 13.12 -26.61
N LYS A 269 20.34 11.90 -26.36
CA LYS A 269 21.75 11.63 -26.00
C LYS A 269 22.62 11.19 -27.19
N LYS A 270 22.02 10.95 -28.37
CA LYS A 270 22.74 10.66 -29.62
C LYS A 270 22.97 11.96 -30.38
#